data_AF-A0A640T9I8-F1
#
_entry.id   AF-A0A640T9I8-F1
#
_cell.length_a   1.000
_cell.length_b   1.000
_cell.length_c   1.000
_cell.angle_alpha   90.00
_cell.angle_beta   90.00
_cell.angle_gamma   90.00
#
_symmetry.space_group_name_H-M   'P 1'
#
loop_
_entity.id
_entity.type
_entity.pdbx_description
1 polymer ?
#
loop_
_entity_poly.entity_id
_entity_poly.type
_entity_poly.pdbx_seq_one_letter_code
_entity_poly.pdbx_strand_id
1 'polypeptide(L)'
;MPGHAPERIEAGGTTANAACDQALCTLTPVNSRELMGKAYDGEGRDMLDGLSEYCTGKLAEHGCPSVSVAVAERGEVVLAAAYGSADVATGRPATPDTVYGLASVTKPMTATAVCRAADEGLLDLDAPVPLPGADRWPAPSVRQLLQHRGGLGPYYDWDYGDGERVRDPDRYAVPHRAPGTGFGYANLGYRLLGRLLEQATGQDLGACVRTRVFEPLGLTGCHLGPVPPGPAPSALRYTSDGRAYPDYDCGHPGATLGWAPAGELALFAQSYDRLLKPETAAAVRHALPVNEHLGYGLGWCLSSGDGPLVQSHGGGGPGVAAMAVAVPERRLSVAVLTNCTNKAARDAILQYVLGELVPGHSAESITPTFTGSPRPMTLPEGEWTGRISAPEREVPLTLRVLPGRQIELRLAGASATVPASASASWDLHASFPLQLPTADARINSPELGLGLRLEAGALTGEAHAYKNGDTEGRLGNFLSHPCTLAPA
;
A
#
# COMPACT_ATOMS: atom_id res chain seq x y z
N MET A 1 -47.74 34.26 -25.73
CA MET A 1 -49.17 34.70 -25.68
C MET A 1 -50.04 33.52 -26.12
N PRO A 2 -51.20 33.29 -25.50
CA PRO A 2 -51.34 32.09 -24.66
C PRO A 2 -52.61 31.24 -24.90
N GLY A 3 -52.70 30.13 -24.14
CA GLY A 3 -53.96 29.43 -23.84
C GLY A 3 -54.06 28.02 -24.41
N HIS A 4 -54.74 27.06 -23.76
CA HIS A 4 -55.27 27.02 -22.39
C HIS A 4 -55.59 25.54 -22.05
N ALA A 5 -55.59 25.15 -20.77
CA ALA A 5 -56.17 23.87 -20.32
C ALA A 5 -57.72 23.98 -20.27
N PRO A 6 -58.48 22.87 -20.20
CA PRO A 6 -58.75 22.21 -18.90
C PRO A 6 -58.80 20.66 -19.05
N GLU A 7 -59.24 19.78 -18.14
CA GLU A 7 -59.91 19.92 -16.83
C GLU A 7 -59.66 18.67 -15.95
N ARG A 8 -59.97 18.75 -14.64
CA ARG A 8 -59.96 17.61 -13.69
C ARG A 8 -61.32 16.89 -13.65
N ILE A 9 -61.32 15.60 -13.33
CA ILE A 9 -62.42 14.95 -12.58
C ILE A 9 -61.81 14.13 -11.43
N GLU A 10 -62.42 14.20 -10.25
CA GLU A 10 -61.97 13.55 -9.01
C GLU A 10 -62.89 12.42 -8.54
N ALA A 11 -62.36 11.61 -7.62
CA ALA A 11 -63.03 10.96 -6.48
C ALA A 11 -63.85 9.65 -6.67
N GLY A 12 -63.63 8.73 -5.71
CA GLY A 12 -64.34 7.46 -5.53
C GLY A 12 -63.39 6.26 -5.43
N GLY A 13 -63.01 5.71 -4.27
CA GLY A 13 -63.40 6.04 -2.90
C GLY A 13 -64.11 4.88 -2.20
N THR A 14 -63.36 3.87 -1.72
CA THR A 14 -63.83 2.88 -0.73
C THR A 14 -62.75 2.55 0.28
N THR A 15 -63.13 2.50 1.55
CA THR A 15 -62.27 2.47 2.73
C THR A 15 -62.28 1.10 3.42
N ALA A 16 -61.16 0.74 4.06
CA ALA A 16 -61.15 -0.19 5.19
C ALA A 16 -59.96 0.14 6.11
N ASN A 17 -60.26 0.63 7.32
CA ASN A 17 -59.33 0.74 8.45
C ASN A 17 -59.08 -0.67 9.07
N ALA A 18 -58.15 -0.93 10.00
CA ALA A 18 -57.42 -0.05 10.92
C ALA A 18 -56.13 -0.73 11.46
N ALA A 19 -55.21 0.09 12.02
CA ALA A 19 -54.16 -0.26 13.02
C ALA A 19 -53.11 -1.35 12.64
N CYS A 20 -51.82 -1.25 12.96
CA CYS A 20 -50.98 -0.22 13.59
C CYS A 20 -49.50 -0.59 13.26
N ASP A 21 -48.46 0.22 13.51
CA ASP A 21 -48.41 1.52 14.20
C ASP A 21 -47.30 2.44 13.60
N GLN A 22 -47.11 3.64 14.15
CA GLN A 22 -45.99 4.52 13.84
C GLN A 22 -44.75 4.19 14.68
N ALA A 23 -43.64 3.83 14.03
CA ALA A 23 -42.30 3.96 14.59
C ALA A 23 -41.37 4.59 13.54
N LEU A 24 -41.22 5.92 13.62
CA LEU A 24 -40.20 6.64 12.86
C LEU A 24 -38.82 6.20 13.36
N CYS A 25 -38.04 5.51 12.53
CA CYS A 25 -36.60 5.38 12.75
C CYS A 25 -35.90 6.71 12.43
N THR A 26 -36.11 7.71 13.29
CA THR A 26 -35.19 8.83 13.43
C THR A 26 -33.89 8.30 14.00
N LEU A 27 -32.93 7.97 13.13
CA LEU A 27 -31.53 7.81 13.54
C LEU A 27 -31.00 9.20 13.91
N THR A 28 -31.14 9.56 15.19
CA THR A 28 -30.43 10.70 15.77
C THR A 28 -28.94 10.48 15.58
N PRO A 29 -28.15 11.50 15.17
CA PRO A 29 -26.71 11.37 15.13
C PRO A 29 -26.18 11.10 16.54
N VAL A 30 -25.64 9.90 16.77
CA VAL A 30 -25.02 9.58 18.06
C VAL A 30 -23.72 10.38 18.14
N ASN A 31 -23.71 11.36 19.03
CA ASN A 31 -22.53 12.17 19.28
C ASN A 31 -21.46 11.28 19.92
N SER A 32 -20.26 11.19 19.30
CA SER A 32 -19.18 10.29 19.75
C SER A 32 -18.76 10.50 21.21
N ARG A 33 -19.09 11.66 21.79
CA ARG A 33 -18.92 11.95 23.22
C ARG A 33 -19.76 11.10 24.18
N GLU A 34 -20.92 10.56 23.80
CA GLU A 34 -21.78 9.80 24.75
C GLU A 34 -21.38 8.32 24.89
N LEU A 35 -20.65 7.75 23.92
CA LEU A 35 -20.15 6.38 24.00
C LEU A 35 -18.90 6.23 24.89
N MET A 36 -18.18 7.31 25.18
CA MET A 36 -17.00 7.32 26.07
C MET A 36 -17.33 7.08 27.56
N GLY A 37 -18.60 6.92 27.92
CA GLY A 37 -19.07 6.91 29.32
C GLY A 37 -19.39 5.56 29.96
N LYS A 38 -19.36 4.43 29.23
CA LYS A 38 -19.75 3.12 29.77
C LYS A 38 -18.61 2.10 29.79
N ALA A 39 -17.94 2.11 30.94
CA ALA A 39 -17.28 0.96 31.58
C ALA A 39 -16.68 -0.11 30.65
N TYR A 40 -15.42 0.10 30.26
CA TYR A 40 -14.48 -1.02 30.21
C TYR A 40 -14.30 -1.53 31.64
N ASP A 41 -14.62 -2.80 31.86
CA ASP A 41 -14.56 -3.49 33.14
C ASP A 41 -13.11 -3.80 33.54
N GLY A 42 -12.49 -2.83 34.23
CA GLY A 42 -11.34 -3.02 35.13
C GLY A 42 -9.99 -3.30 34.48
N GLU A 43 -9.85 -4.40 33.76
CA GLU A 43 -8.56 -5.01 33.41
C GLU A 43 -7.90 -4.41 32.17
N GLY A 44 -8.67 -3.73 31.31
CA GLY A 44 -8.15 -3.15 30.06
C GLY A 44 -7.51 -1.76 30.16
N ARG A 45 -7.61 -1.07 31.30
CA ARG A 45 -7.02 0.26 31.47
C ARG A 45 -5.51 0.23 31.72
N ASP A 46 -5.00 -0.85 32.30
CA ASP A 46 -3.58 -1.01 32.67
C ASP A 46 -2.72 -1.56 31.51
N MET A 47 -3.34 -2.11 30.44
CA MET A 47 -2.64 -2.88 29.40
C MET A 47 -1.67 -2.07 28.50
N LEU A 48 -1.69 -0.74 28.57
CA LEU A 48 -0.80 0.15 27.81
C LEU A 48 -0.31 1.33 28.68
N ASP A 49 -0.05 1.04 29.96
CA ASP A 49 0.51 2.00 30.91
C ASP A 49 1.82 2.61 30.42
N GLY A 50 1.84 3.95 30.31
CA GLY A 50 2.99 4.69 29.78
C GLY A 50 2.97 4.92 28.27
N LEU A 51 1.96 4.45 27.51
CA LEU A 51 1.86 4.65 26.05
C LEU A 51 2.06 6.12 25.62
N SER A 52 1.53 7.08 26.38
CA SER A 52 1.70 8.51 26.10
C SER A 52 3.17 8.97 26.18
N GLU A 53 3.89 8.53 27.22
CA GLU A 53 5.30 8.85 27.43
C GLU A 53 6.17 8.13 26.39
N TYR A 54 5.86 6.86 26.10
CA TYR A 54 6.54 6.10 25.06
C TYR A 54 6.35 6.73 23.67
N CYS A 55 5.12 7.07 23.30
CA CYS A 55 4.83 7.72 22.01
C CYS A 55 5.53 9.06 21.88
N THR A 56 5.39 9.95 22.88
CA THR A 56 6.03 11.28 22.85
C THR A 56 7.56 11.18 22.83
N GLY A 57 8.15 10.23 23.57
CA GLY A 57 9.57 9.91 23.50
C GLY A 57 10.02 9.48 22.09
N LYS A 58 9.29 8.55 21.44
CA LYS A 58 9.62 8.06 20.09
C LYS A 58 9.35 9.07 18.97
N LEU A 59 8.39 9.97 19.13
CA LEU A 59 8.24 11.13 18.24
C LEU A 59 9.47 12.03 18.30
N ALA A 60 9.94 12.37 19.51
CA ALA A 60 11.11 13.21 19.72
C ALA A 60 12.43 12.55 19.25
N GLU A 61 12.63 11.26 19.56
CA GLU A 61 13.83 10.49 19.19
C GLU A 61 14.05 10.40 17.67
N HIS A 62 12.96 10.35 16.90
CA HIS A 62 13.02 10.12 15.45
C HIS A 62 12.58 11.33 14.60
N GLY A 63 12.34 12.49 15.22
CA GLY A 63 11.92 13.71 14.53
C GLY A 63 10.55 13.61 13.85
N CYS A 64 9.68 12.71 14.31
CA CYS A 64 8.38 12.49 13.70
C CYS A 64 7.33 13.44 14.33
N PRO A 65 6.56 14.24 13.56
CA PRO A 65 5.68 15.25 14.15
C PRO A 65 4.48 14.73 14.93
N SER A 66 3.84 13.64 14.49
CA SER A 66 2.70 13.05 15.20
C SER A 66 2.52 11.56 14.96
N VAL A 67 1.78 10.93 15.87
CA VAL A 67 1.26 9.57 15.76
C VAL A 67 -0.20 9.52 16.17
N SER A 68 -1.00 8.68 15.52
CA SER A 68 -2.25 8.16 16.06
C SER A 68 -2.16 6.64 16.22
N VAL A 69 -2.64 6.15 17.36
CA VAL A 69 -2.65 4.75 17.76
C VAL A 69 -4.09 4.36 18.07
N ALA A 70 -4.55 3.25 17.51
CA ALA A 70 -5.84 2.67 17.87
C ALA A 70 -5.76 1.16 18.07
N VAL A 71 -6.58 0.68 18.99
CA VAL A 71 -6.85 -0.74 19.23
C VAL A 71 -8.35 -0.93 19.13
N ALA A 72 -8.77 -1.93 18.37
CA ALA A 72 -10.14 -2.41 18.36
C ALA A 72 -10.19 -3.87 18.80
N GLU A 73 -11.17 -4.21 19.63
CA GLU A 73 -11.43 -5.56 20.14
C GLU A 73 -12.92 -5.89 19.96
N ARG A 74 -13.24 -7.09 19.46
CA ARG A 74 -14.62 -7.63 19.32
C ARG A 74 -15.60 -6.77 18.51
N GLY A 75 -15.11 -5.87 17.67
CA GLY A 75 -15.88 -4.96 16.81
C GLY A 75 -15.95 -3.52 17.29
N GLU A 76 -15.38 -3.20 18.46
CA GLU A 76 -15.41 -1.87 19.07
C GLU A 76 -14.01 -1.27 19.16
N VAL A 77 -13.88 0.06 19.06
CA VAL A 77 -12.61 0.76 19.29
C VAL A 77 -12.42 0.94 20.79
N VAL A 78 -11.48 0.19 21.36
CA VAL A 78 -11.24 0.11 22.81
C VAL A 78 -10.15 1.08 23.28
N LEU A 79 -9.27 1.49 22.36
CA LEU A 79 -8.33 2.60 22.54
C LEU A 79 -8.23 3.39 21.24
N ALA A 80 -8.29 4.72 21.33
CA ALA A 80 -7.90 5.63 20.26
C ALA A 80 -7.21 6.85 20.86
N ALA A 81 -5.93 7.02 20.53
CA ALA A 81 -5.07 8.08 21.04
C ALA A 81 -4.32 8.76 19.89
N ALA A 82 -3.89 9.99 20.12
CA ALA A 82 -3.01 10.70 19.21
C ALA A 82 -2.10 11.67 19.99
N TYR A 83 -0.88 11.85 19.49
CA TYR A 83 0.16 12.63 20.14
C TYR A 83 0.94 13.45 19.10
N GLY A 84 1.43 14.62 19.49
CA GLY A 84 2.19 15.53 18.62
C GLY A 84 1.30 16.41 17.73
N SER A 85 1.88 16.91 16.63
CA SER A 85 1.28 17.93 15.75
C SER A 85 0.87 17.35 14.40
N ALA A 86 -0.43 17.37 14.11
CA ALA A 86 -0.97 17.09 12.77
C ALA A 86 -0.55 18.18 11.76
N ASP A 87 -0.24 19.39 12.24
CA ASP A 87 0.40 20.46 11.47
C ASP A 87 1.32 21.27 12.38
N VAL A 88 2.62 21.18 12.10
CA VAL A 88 3.71 21.83 12.84
C VAL A 88 3.67 23.36 12.66
N ALA A 89 3.26 23.86 11.50
CA ALA A 89 3.32 25.28 11.18
C ALA A 89 2.18 26.07 11.86
N THR A 90 0.99 25.48 11.96
CA THR A 90 -0.14 26.07 12.71
C THR A 90 -0.21 25.64 14.17
N GLY A 91 0.60 24.66 14.58
CA GLY A 91 0.55 24.06 15.92
C GLY A 91 -0.70 23.22 16.16
N ARG A 92 -1.38 22.75 15.10
CA ARG A 92 -2.60 21.93 15.23
C ARG A 92 -2.23 20.57 15.85
N PRO A 93 -2.77 20.22 17.03
CA PRO A 93 -2.50 18.92 17.64
C PRO A 93 -3.12 17.80 16.80
N ALA A 94 -2.50 16.62 16.86
CA ALA A 94 -3.13 15.40 16.41
C ALA A 94 -4.25 14.98 17.39
N THR A 95 -5.31 14.41 16.84
CA THR A 95 -6.49 13.91 17.56
C THR A 95 -6.82 12.48 17.13
N PRO A 96 -7.59 11.70 17.91
CA PRO A 96 -8.06 10.36 17.48
C PRO A 96 -8.79 10.36 16.13
N ASP A 97 -9.47 11.47 15.81
CA ASP A 97 -10.20 11.68 14.54
C ASP A 97 -9.31 12.20 13.39
N THR A 98 -8.01 12.43 13.63
CA THR A 98 -7.10 12.95 12.61
C THR A 98 -6.89 11.90 11.52
N VAL A 99 -7.18 12.28 10.28
CA VAL A 99 -7.01 11.44 9.10
C VAL A 99 -5.55 11.46 8.65
N TYR A 100 -4.93 10.29 8.52
CA TYR A 100 -3.56 10.12 7.99
C TYR A 100 -3.60 9.45 6.61
N GLY A 101 -2.60 9.75 5.78
CA GLY A 101 -2.34 8.97 4.56
C GLY A 101 -1.93 7.55 4.91
N LEU A 102 -2.34 6.57 4.10
CA LEU A 102 -2.15 5.14 4.38
C LEU A 102 -1.03 4.50 3.56
N ALA A 103 -0.60 5.13 2.46
CA ALA A 103 0.31 4.54 1.49
C ALA A 103 -0.12 3.09 1.17
N SER A 104 0.79 2.12 1.25
CA SER A 104 0.49 0.73 0.91
C SER A 104 -0.60 0.03 1.74
N VAL A 105 -1.06 0.56 2.88
CA VAL A 105 -2.23 0.01 3.62
C VAL A 105 -3.55 0.21 2.84
N THR A 106 -3.54 1.02 1.77
CA THR A 106 -4.63 1.11 0.79
C THR A 106 -4.93 -0.22 0.09
N LYS A 107 -3.91 -1.08 -0.11
CA LYS A 107 -4.03 -2.34 -0.85
C LYS A 107 -5.09 -3.28 -0.28
N PRO A 108 -5.11 -3.57 1.03
CA PRO A 108 -6.24 -4.21 1.71
C PRO A 108 -7.65 -3.72 1.31
N MET A 109 -7.86 -2.41 1.23
CA MET A 109 -9.17 -1.81 0.94
C MET A 109 -9.56 -2.04 -0.52
N THR A 110 -8.62 -1.78 -1.45
CA THR A 110 -8.79 -2.09 -2.88
C THR A 110 -9.02 -3.58 -3.11
N ALA A 111 -8.25 -4.45 -2.44
CA ALA A 111 -8.40 -5.90 -2.53
C ALA A 111 -9.78 -6.37 -2.03
N THR A 112 -10.27 -5.81 -0.93
CA THR A 112 -11.62 -6.09 -0.41
C THR A 112 -12.70 -5.68 -1.41
N ALA A 113 -12.56 -4.51 -2.06
CA ALA A 113 -13.49 -4.08 -3.11
C ALA A 113 -13.46 -5.00 -4.35
N VAL A 114 -12.28 -5.46 -4.80
CA VAL A 114 -12.15 -6.45 -5.89
C VAL A 114 -12.81 -7.79 -5.51
N CYS A 115 -12.52 -8.30 -4.31
CA CYS A 115 -13.06 -9.56 -3.82
C CYS A 115 -14.60 -9.49 -3.73
N ARG A 116 -15.14 -8.38 -3.22
CA ARG A 116 -16.58 -8.15 -3.17
C ARG A 116 -17.21 -7.98 -4.56
N ALA A 117 -16.55 -7.29 -5.50
CA ALA A 117 -17.00 -7.23 -6.88
C ALA A 117 -17.02 -8.62 -7.56
N ALA A 118 -16.12 -9.54 -7.17
CA ALA A 118 -16.19 -10.93 -7.60
C ALA A 118 -17.35 -11.70 -6.94
N ASP A 119 -17.62 -11.46 -5.65
CA ASP A 119 -18.81 -12.01 -4.98
C ASP A 119 -20.13 -11.50 -5.60
N GLU A 120 -20.15 -10.26 -6.07
CA GLU A 120 -21.24 -9.64 -6.84
C GLU A 120 -21.35 -10.18 -8.28
N GLY A 121 -20.39 -10.99 -8.75
CA GLY A 121 -20.35 -11.55 -10.11
C GLY A 121 -19.93 -10.55 -11.20
N LEU A 122 -19.39 -9.38 -10.81
CA LEU A 122 -18.92 -8.34 -11.72
C LEU A 122 -17.48 -8.57 -12.20
N LEU A 123 -16.69 -9.33 -11.42
CA LEU A 123 -15.34 -9.76 -11.75
C LEU A 123 -15.21 -11.27 -11.52
N ASP A 124 -14.21 -11.87 -12.17
CA ASP A 124 -13.76 -13.22 -11.86
C ASP A 124 -12.30 -13.13 -11.36
N LEU A 125 -12.02 -13.72 -10.21
CA LEU A 125 -10.69 -13.71 -9.61
C LEU A 125 -9.68 -14.51 -10.46
N ASP A 126 -10.12 -15.49 -11.24
CA ASP A 126 -9.24 -16.32 -12.07
C ASP A 126 -9.23 -15.91 -13.56
N ALA A 127 -9.99 -14.87 -13.94
CA ALA A 127 -9.93 -14.30 -15.27
C ALA A 127 -8.57 -13.64 -15.58
N PRO A 128 -8.05 -13.80 -16.82
CA PRO A 128 -6.79 -13.22 -17.25
C PRO A 128 -6.88 -11.70 -17.43
N VAL A 129 -5.82 -11.00 -17.03
CA VAL A 129 -5.66 -9.54 -17.16
C VAL A 129 -4.52 -9.25 -18.15
N PRO A 130 -4.82 -8.88 -19.42
CA PRO A 130 -3.80 -8.64 -20.43
C PRO A 130 -2.80 -7.55 -20.01
N LEU A 131 -1.51 -7.84 -20.18
CA LEU A 131 -0.41 -6.90 -19.92
C LEU A 131 0.23 -6.42 -21.24
N PRO A 132 0.74 -5.19 -21.31
CA PRO A 132 1.61 -4.76 -22.40
C PRO A 132 2.83 -5.67 -22.56
N GLY A 133 3.21 -5.99 -23.79
CA GLY A 133 4.41 -6.80 -24.09
C GLY A 133 4.33 -8.27 -23.64
N ALA A 134 3.13 -8.80 -23.35
CA ALA A 134 2.93 -10.15 -22.83
C ALA A 134 3.14 -11.30 -23.84
N ASP A 135 3.76 -11.06 -25.00
CA ASP A 135 3.98 -12.10 -26.03
C ASP A 135 4.80 -13.31 -25.51
N ARG A 136 5.56 -13.11 -24.42
CA ARG A 136 6.43 -14.12 -23.80
C ARG A 136 5.72 -15.07 -22.84
N TRP A 137 4.62 -14.66 -22.20
CA TRP A 137 3.98 -15.41 -21.11
C TRP A 137 2.46 -15.20 -21.07
N PRO A 138 1.67 -16.17 -20.59
CA PRO A 138 0.23 -15.96 -20.35
C PRO A 138 -0.03 -14.75 -19.46
N ALA A 139 -1.15 -14.08 -19.70
CA ALA A 139 -1.64 -13.00 -18.84
C ALA A 139 -1.85 -13.49 -17.39
N PRO A 140 -1.49 -12.70 -16.37
CA PRO A 140 -1.78 -13.04 -14.97
C PRO A 140 -3.28 -13.00 -14.70
N SER A 141 -3.76 -13.77 -13.72
CA SER A 141 -5.14 -13.61 -13.24
C SER A 141 -5.30 -12.44 -12.26
N VAL A 142 -6.54 -11.98 -12.06
CA VAL A 142 -6.90 -11.00 -11.01
C VAL A 142 -6.37 -11.43 -9.63
N ARG A 143 -6.50 -12.72 -9.28
CA ARG A 143 -5.96 -13.34 -8.07
C ARG A 143 -4.44 -13.23 -8.00
N GLN A 144 -3.74 -13.49 -9.10
CA GLN A 144 -2.28 -13.34 -9.14
C GLN A 144 -1.83 -11.88 -8.99
N LEU A 145 -2.58 -10.90 -9.50
CA LEU A 145 -2.30 -9.48 -9.23
C LEU A 145 -2.49 -9.14 -7.73
N LEU A 146 -3.60 -9.59 -7.13
CA LEU A 146 -3.90 -9.41 -5.70
C LEU A 146 -2.80 -10.01 -4.80
N GLN A 147 -2.24 -11.16 -5.20
CA GLN A 147 -1.18 -11.88 -4.48
C GLN A 147 0.25 -11.36 -4.74
N HIS A 148 0.42 -10.27 -5.50
CA HIS A 148 1.75 -9.82 -5.97
C HIS A 148 2.54 -10.93 -6.71
N ARG A 149 1.82 -11.75 -7.48
CA ARG A 149 2.34 -12.88 -8.29
C ARG A 149 2.05 -12.72 -9.78
N GLY A 150 1.58 -11.56 -10.22
CA GLY A 150 1.32 -11.26 -11.63
C GLY A 150 2.55 -11.05 -12.52
N GLY A 151 3.76 -11.28 -12.00
CA GLY A 151 5.01 -11.18 -12.74
C GLY A 151 5.56 -9.76 -12.97
N LEU A 152 4.86 -8.73 -12.51
CA LEU A 152 5.25 -7.32 -12.60
C LEU A 152 6.44 -6.97 -11.70
N GLY A 153 7.23 -5.98 -12.11
CA GLY A 153 8.30 -5.39 -11.30
C GLY A 153 7.80 -4.40 -10.23
N PRO A 154 8.65 -4.07 -9.23
CA PRO A 154 8.39 -2.97 -8.31
C PRO A 154 8.28 -1.63 -9.05
N TYR A 155 7.37 -0.75 -8.64
CA TYR A 155 7.16 0.53 -9.29
C TYR A 155 6.56 1.54 -8.31
N TYR A 156 7.02 2.78 -8.31
CA TYR A 156 6.25 3.91 -7.79
C TYR A 156 6.65 5.21 -8.48
N ASP A 157 5.70 6.14 -8.56
CA ASP A 157 5.89 7.48 -9.09
C ASP A 157 5.09 8.51 -8.27
N TRP A 158 5.51 9.77 -8.31
CA TRP A 158 4.86 10.86 -7.57
C TRP A 158 4.74 12.10 -8.48
N ASP A 159 3.54 12.63 -8.65
CA ASP A 159 3.28 13.93 -9.28
C ASP A 159 3.08 14.96 -8.17
N TYR A 160 4.02 15.91 -8.04
CA TYR A 160 3.99 16.97 -7.02
C TYR A 160 3.39 18.29 -7.55
N GLY A 161 2.71 18.27 -8.70
CA GLY A 161 1.95 19.41 -9.23
C GLY A 161 2.77 20.50 -9.93
N ASP A 162 4.06 20.29 -10.17
CA ASP A 162 4.94 21.22 -10.90
C ASP A 162 5.08 20.93 -12.40
N GLY A 163 4.42 19.86 -12.87
CA GLY A 163 4.44 19.43 -14.27
C GLY A 163 5.44 18.31 -14.58
N GLU A 164 6.30 17.93 -13.64
CA GLU A 164 7.17 16.75 -13.79
C GLU A 164 6.45 15.48 -13.29
N ARG A 165 5.95 14.67 -14.22
CA ARG A 165 5.32 13.37 -13.92
C ARG A 165 5.61 12.31 -14.97
N VAL A 166 5.55 11.04 -14.57
CA VAL A 166 5.59 9.90 -15.51
C VAL A 166 4.42 10.01 -16.47
N ARG A 167 4.68 9.87 -17.76
CA ARG A 167 3.66 10.14 -18.80
C ARG A 167 2.52 9.14 -18.81
N ASP A 168 2.86 7.86 -18.65
CA ASP A 168 1.92 6.75 -18.66
C ASP A 168 2.48 5.57 -17.84
N PRO A 169 2.04 5.42 -16.57
CA PRO A 169 2.42 4.31 -15.70
C PRO A 169 2.05 2.92 -16.26
N ASP A 170 1.05 2.80 -17.14
CA ASP A 170 0.64 1.49 -17.66
C ASP A 170 1.69 0.90 -18.62
N ARG A 171 2.56 1.73 -19.22
CA ARG A 171 3.70 1.26 -20.03
C ARG A 171 4.77 0.53 -19.21
N TYR A 172 4.76 0.69 -17.90
CA TYR A 172 5.62 -0.03 -16.96
C TYR A 172 4.99 -1.34 -16.45
N ALA A 173 3.72 -1.62 -16.77
CA ALA A 173 3.03 -2.85 -16.38
C ALA A 173 3.43 -4.06 -17.26
N VAL A 174 4.70 -4.15 -17.63
CA VAL A 174 5.27 -5.26 -18.41
C VAL A 174 5.67 -6.42 -17.48
N PRO A 175 5.55 -7.68 -17.91
CA PRO A 175 5.98 -8.81 -17.09
C PRO A 175 7.51 -8.91 -17.07
N HIS A 176 8.07 -9.05 -15.88
CA HIS A 176 9.50 -9.29 -15.63
C HIS A 176 9.82 -10.78 -15.49
N ARG A 177 8.80 -11.58 -15.12
CA ARG A 177 8.84 -13.04 -14.98
C ARG A 177 7.48 -13.64 -15.36
N ALA A 178 7.43 -14.94 -15.59
CA ALA A 178 6.18 -15.66 -15.78
C ALA A 178 5.24 -15.49 -14.56
N PRO A 179 3.95 -15.16 -14.74
CA PRO A 179 3.00 -15.10 -13.63
C PRO A 179 2.90 -16.40 -12.81
N GLY A 180 2.52 -16.26 -11.54
CA GLY A 180 2.45 -17.35 -10.56
C GLY A 180 3.81 -17.78 -9.97
N THR A 181 4.89 -17.73 -10.76
CA THR A 181 6.18 -18.37 -10.43
C THR A 181 6.91 -17.81 -9.20
N GLY A 182 6.59 -16.60 -8.74
CA GLY A 182 7.18 -16.05 -7.52
C GLY A 182 6.56 -14.73 -7.10
N PHE A 183 6.82 -14.33 -5.86
CA PHE A 183 6.35 -13.07 -5.29
C PHE A 183 7.17 -11.87 -5.80
N GLY A 184 6.50 -10.78 -6.18
CA GLY A 184 7.07 -9.52 -6.63
C GLY A 184 6.16 -8.36 -6.23
N TYR A 185 6.59 -7.58 -5.23
CA TYR A 185 5.80 -6.47 -4.71
C TYR A 185 5.66 -5.35 -5.76
N ALA A 186 4.48 -5.23 -6.36
CA ALA A 186 4.24 -4.37 -7.52
C ALA A 186 2.99 -3.51 -7.33
N ASN A 187 3.16 -2.19 -7.24
CA ASN A 187 2.03 -1.24 -7.11
C ASN A 187 1.17 -1.20 -8.38
N LEU A 188 1.76 -1.42 -9.56
CA LEU A 188 1.02 -1.46 -10.83
C LEU A 188 0.00 -2.59 -10.90
N GLY A 189 0.18 -3.70 -10.18
CA GLY A 189 -0.86 -4.72 -10.04
C GLY A 189 -2.13 -4.14 -9.42
N TYR A 190 -1.99 -3.28 -8.41
CA TYR A 190 -3.11 -2.59 -7.75
C TYR A 190 -3.67 -1.41 -8.57
N ARG A 191 -2.87 -0.81 -9.47
CA ARG A 191 -3.37 0.11 -10.50
C ARG A 191 -4.32 -0.62 -11.46
N LEU A 192 -3.89 -1.76 -12.00
CA LEU A 192 -4.71 -2.58 -12.93
C LEU A 192 -5.99 -3.08 -12.26
N LEU A 193 -5.90 -3.58 -11.02
CA LEU A 193 -7.07 -3.98 -10.22
C LEU A 193 -8.07 -2.83 -10.00
N GLY A 194 -7.57 -1.61 -9.76
CA GLY A 194 -8.41 -0.42 -9.66
C GLY A 194 -9.14 -0.13 -10.96
N ARG A 195 -8.42 -0.16 -12.10
CA ARG A 195 -9.03 0.04 -13.43
C ARG A 195 -10.09 -1.02 -13.77
N LEU A 196 -9.89 -2.27 -13.34
CA LEU A 196 -10.89 -3.34 -13.52
C LEU A 196 -12.17 -3.09 -12.72
N LEU A 197 -12.06 -2.56 -11.49
CA LEU A 197 -13.23 -2.11 -10.72
C LEU A 197 -13.97 -0.98 -11.44
N GLU A 198 -13.25 0.03 -11.94
CA GLU A 198 -13.85 1.16 -12.65
C GLU A 198 -14.58 0.69 -13.93
N GLN A 199 -13.97 -0.23 -14.69
CA GLN A 199 -14.56 -0.81 -15.90
C GLN A 199 -15.79 -1.69 -15.60
N ALA A 200 -15.75 -2.50 -14.55
CA ALA A 200 -16.84 -3.42 -14.20
C ALA A 200 -18.05 -2.73 -13.55
N THR A 201 -17.86 -1.54 -12.97
CA THR A 201 -18.89 -0.84 -12.18
C THR A 201 -19.37 0.48 -12.81
N GLY A 202 -18.56 1.11 -13.66
CA GLY A 202 -18.80 2.47 -14.15
C GLY A 202 -18.61 3.57 -13.11
N GLN A 203 -18.08 3.25 -11.93
CA GLN A 203 -17.78 4.21 -10.85
C GLN A 203 -16.28 4.50 -10.81
N ASP A 204 -15.85 5.67 -10.33
CA ASP A 204 -14.43 5.91 -10.03
C ASP A 204 -13.93 4.99 -8.90
N LEU A 205 -12.62 4.75 -8.82
CA LEU A 205 -12.03 3.86 -7.81
C LEU A 205 -12.36 4.26 -6.36
N GLY A 206 -12.41 5.56 -6.05
CA GLY A 206 -12.74 6.06 -4.72
C GLY A 206 -14.18 5.73 -4.33
N ALA A 207 -15.12 5.96 -5.25
CA ALA A 207 -16.52 5.58 -5.11
C ALA A 207 -16.73 4.05 -5.06
N CYS A 208 -15.97 3.27 -5.84
CA CYS A 208 -15.98 1.80 -5.77
C CYS A 208 -15.66 1.31 -4.35
N VAL A 209 -14.54 1.77 -3.78
CA VAL A 209 -14.11 1.36 -2.43
C VAL A 209 -15.04 1.92 -1.36
N ARG A 210 -15.50 3.17 -1.48
CA ARG A 210 -16.44 3.77 -0.51
C ARG A 210 -17.74 2.98 -0.41
N THR A 211 -18.37 2.67 -1.54
CA THR A 211 -19.67 1.96 -1.57
C THR A 211 -19.57 0.47 -1.22
N ARG A 212 -18.44 -0.19 -1.54
CA ARG A 212 -18.24 -1.63 -1.27
C ARG A 212 -17.57 -1.95 0.06
N VAL A 213 -16.85 -1.00 0.65
CA VAL A 213 -16.02 -1.24 1.85
C VAL A 213 -16.35 -0.28 2.99
N PHE A 214 -16.35 1.03 2.74
CA PHE A 214 -16.43 2.01 3.83
C PHE A 214 -17.86 2.22 4.35
N GLU A 215 -18.82 2.53 3.48
CA GLU A 215 -20.24 2.73 3.83
C GLU A 215 -20.84 1.49 4.55
N PRO A 216 -20.62 0.25 4.09
CA PRO A 216 -21.17 -0.96 4.74
C PRO A 216 -20.56 -1.30 6.10
N LEU A 217 -19.40 -0.73 6.42
CA LEU A 217 -18.74 -0.87 7.74
C LEU A 217 -18.89 0.40 8.61
N GLY A 218 -19.59 1.44 8.13
CA GLY A 218 -19.76 2.70 8.86
C GLY A 218 -18.51 3.57 8.95
N LEU A 219 -17.53 3.37 8.07
CA LEU A 219 -16.21 4.02 8.12
C LEU A 219 -16.26 5.38 7.40
N THR A 220 -16.70 6.42 8.11
CA THR A 220 -17.00 7.74 7.53
C THR A 220 -15.80 8.66 7.32
N GLY A 221 -14.69 8.42 8.04
CA GLY A 221 -13.41 9.11 7.88
C GLY A 221 -12.48 8.47 6.84
N CYS A 222 -12.78 7.25 6.39
CA CYS A 222 -12.04 6.56 5.33
C CYS A 222 -12.25 7.21 3.94
N HIS A 223 -11.17 7.42 3.19
CA HIS A 223 -11.18 7.92 1.82
C HIS A 223 -10.12 7.21 0.95
N LEU A 224 -10.35 7.15 -0.38
CA LEU A 224 -9.34 6.74 -1.35
C LEU A 224 -9.37 7.71 -2.53
N GLY A 225 -8.26 8.40 -2.76
CA GLY A 225 -8.10 9.43 -3.78
C GLY A 225 -7.11 10.51 -3.35
N PRO A 226 -7.16 11.70 -4.00
CA PRO A 226 -6.46 12.90 -3.55
C PRO A 226 -6.75 13.25 -2.08
N VAL A 227 -6.06 14.28 -1.55
CA VAL A 227 -6.29 14.74 -0.16
C VAL A 227 -7.78 15.00 0.09
N PRO A 228 -8.40 14.41 1.13
CA PRO A 228 -9.84 14.55 1.36
C PRO A 228 -10.24 16.02 1.55
N PRO A 229 -11.20 16.55 0.78
CA PRO A 229 -11.73 17.90 1.00
C PRO A 229 -12.71 17.87 2.19
N GLY A 230 -12.48 18.67 3.23
CA GLY A 230 -13.45 18.77 4.32
C GLY A 230 -12.94 19.34 5.64
N PRO A 231 -13.82 19.39 6.67
CA PRO A 231 -13.58 20.10 7.93
C PRO A 231 -12.66 19.38 8.93
N ALA A 232 -12.20 18.16 8.63
CA ALA A 232 -11.15 17.48 9.38
C ALA A 232 -9.85 17.57 8.59
N PRO A 233 -8.98 18.56 8.84
CA PRO A 233 -7.75 18.72 8.08
C PRO A 233 -6.80 17.56 8.39
N SER A 234 -6.60 16.68 7.40
CA SER A 234 -5.69 15.54 7.46
C SER A 234 -4.30 15.96 7.97
N ALA A 235 -3.60 15.04 8.62
CA ALA A 235 -2.23 15.31 9.06
C ALA A 235 -1.36 15.72 7.86
N LEU A 236 -0.73 16.89 7.94
CA LEU A 236 0.26 17.31 6.95
C LEU A 236 1.41 16.33 6.96
N ARG A 237 1.89 15.97 5.77
CA ARG A 237 2.96 14.99 5.55
C ARG A 237 4.33 15.68 5.71
N TYR A 238 5.29 15.03 6.36
CA TYR A 238 6.62 15.61 6.59
C TYR A 238 7.77 14.71 6.13
N THR A 239 8.80 15.33 5.52
CA THR A 239 10.05 14.67 5.16
C THR A 239 10.80 14.17 6.39
N SER A 240 11.79 13.30 6.17
CA SER A 240 12.66 12.80 7.24
C SER A 240 13.45 13.92 7.96
N ASP A 241 13.59 15.10 7.36
CA ASP A 241 14.21 16.30 7.95
C ASP A 241 13.19 17.39 8.38
N GLY A 242 11.89 17.05 8.45
CA GLY A 242 10.86 17.90 9.06
C GLY A 242 10.28 19.00 8.17
N ARG A 243 10.56 19.01 6.87
CA ARG A 243 9.89 19.91 5.90
C ARG A 243 8.51 19.36 5.56
N ALA A 244 7.52 20.24 5.40
CA ALA A 244 6.21 19.83 4.89
C ALA A 244 6.33 19.36 3.43
N TYR A 245 5.72 18.23 3.11
CA TYR A 245 5.53 17.79 1.74
C TYR A 245 4.47 18.65 1.05
N PRO A 246 4.66 19.00 -0.24
CA PRO A 246 3.54 19.38 -1.08
C PRO A 246 2.58 18.20 -1.25
N ASP A 247 1.32 18.51 -1.56
CA ASP A 247 0.35 17.50 -1.99
C ASP A 247 0.85 16.79 -3.26
N TYR A 248 0.46 15.53 -3.41
CA TYR A 248 0.87 14.70 -4.54
C TYR A 248 -0.23 13.74 -4.98
N ASP A 249 -0.18 13.40 -6.26
CA ASP A 249 -0.86 12.26 -6.88
C ASP A 249 0.18 11.17 -7.24
N CYS A 250 -0.26 10.00 -7.71
CA CYS A 250 0.63 8.94 -8.19
C CYS A 250 -0.03 8.08 -9.27
N GLY A 251 0.79 7.40 -10.07
CA GLY A 251 0.35 6.45 -11.07
C GLY A 251 -0.31 5.18 -10.50
N HIS A 252 -0.47 5.03 -9.19
CA HIS A 252 -0.95 3.81 -8.54
C HIS A 252 -1.91 4.08 -7.37
N PRO A 253 -3.06 4.76 -7.61
CA PRO A 253 -3.97 5.23 -6.56
C PRO A 253 -4.49 4.09 -5.67
N GLY A 254 -4.99 3.00 -6.27
CA GLY A 254 -5.45 1.81 -5.54
C GLY A 254 -4.38 1.05 -4.76
N ALA A 255 -3.10 1.42 -4.95
CA ALA A 255 -1.99 0.87 -4.20
C ALA A 255 -1.59 1.75 -3.00
N THR A 256 -1.99 3.03 -2.96
CA THR A 256 -1.26 4.06 -2.20
C THR A 256 -2.10 5.24 -1.66
N LEU A 257 -3.18 5.66 -2.32
CA LEU A 257 -3.87 6.92 -1.99
C LEU A 257 -5.08 6.76 -1.05
N GLY A 258 -5.01 5.80 -0.14
CA GLY A 258 -5.96 5.66 0.97
C GLY A 258 -5.66 6.62 2.11
N TRP A 259 -6.71 6.93 2.88
CA TRP A 259 -6.71 7.81 4.03
C TRP A 259 -7.66 7.26 5.10
N ALA A 260 -7.29 7.32 6.38
CA ALA A 260 -8.20 6.97 7.49
C ALA A 260 -7.75 7.60 8.83
N PRO A 261 -8.67 7.79 9.79
CA PRO A 261 -8.36 7.80 11.22
C PRO A 261 -7.89 6.41 11.68
N ALA A 262 -7.05 6.34 12.72
CA ALA A 262 -6.53 5.06 13.21
C ALA A 262 -7.65 4.12 13.71
N GLY A 263 -8.68 4.65 14.38
CA GLY A 263 -9.81 3.85 14.88
C GLY A 263 -10.58 3.12 13.78
N GLU A 264 -10.94 3.85 12.71
CA GLU A 264 -11.62 3.25 11.55
C GLU A 264 -10.74 2.24 10.80
N LEU A 265 -9.44 2.48 10.70
CA LEU A 265 -8.51 1.51 10.10
C LEU A 265 -8.42 0.21 10.91
N ALA A 266 -8.42 0.29 12.25
CA ALA A 266 -8.47 -0.89 13.10
C ALA A 266 -9.79 -1.67 12.90
N LEU A 267 -10.94 -0.98 12.90
CA LEU A 267 -12.24 -1.59 12.61
C LEU A 267 -12.30 -2.28 11.24
N PHE A 268 -11.75 -1.64 10.20
CA PHE A 268 -11.60 -2.22 8.87
C PHE A 268 -10.77 -3.51 8.91
N ALA A 269 -9.58 -3.47 9.53
CA ALA A 269 -8.67 -4.61 9.59
C ALA A 269 -9.30 -5.83 10.27
N GLN A 270 -10.22 -5.61 11.22
CA GLN A 270 -10.95 -6.65 11.92
C GLN A 270 -12.21 -7.16 11.21
N SER A 271 -12.83 -6.34 10.36
CA SER A 271 -14.22 -6.55 9.90
C SER A 271 -14.39 -6.68 8.39
N TYR A 272 -13.33 -6.51 7.59
CA TYR A 272 -13.41 -6.57 6.12
C TYR A 272 -14.00 -7.90 5.59
N ASP A 273 -13.78 -9.01 6.29
CA ASP A 273 -14.20 -10.34 5.85
C ASP A 273 -15.72 -10.57 5.97
N ARG A 274 -16.41 -9.79 6.82
CA ARG A 274 -17.88 -9.74 6.93
C ARG A 274 -18.56 -9.23 5.65
N LEU A 275 -17.80 -8.60 4.75
CA LEU A 275 -18.27 -8.08 3.47
C LEU A 275 -18.20 -9.11 2.33
N LEU A 276 -17.60 -10.28 2.59
CA LEU A 276 -17.25 -11.27 1.59
C LEU A 276 -18.03 -12.58 1.82
N LYS A 277 -18.23 -13.36 0.75
CA LYS A 277 -18.71 -14.74 0.89
C LYS A 277 -17.67 -15.61 1.60
N PRO A 278 -18.07 -16.69 2.31
CA PRO A 278 -17.14 -17.54 3.06
C PRO A 278 -15.97 -18.07 2.22
N GLU A 279 -16.21 -18.47 0.97
CA GLU A 279 -15.21 -18.94 0.02
C GLU A 279 -14.21 -17.84 -0.37
N THR A 280 -14.67 -16.61 -0.54
CA THR A 280 -13.84 -15.46 -0.90
C THR A 280 -13.04 -14.97 0.31
N ALA A 281 -13.64 -14.93 1.51
CA ALA A 281 -12.92 -14.68 2.76
C ALA A 281 -11.84 -15.74 3.05
N ALA A 282 -12.11 -17.01 2.75
CA ALA A 282 -11.11 -18.07 2.81
C ALA A 282 -9.99 -17.86 1.77
N ALA A 283 -10.32 -17.42 0.56
CA ALA A 283 -9.32 -17.09 -0.47
C ALA A 283 -8.44 -15.88 -0.08
N VAL A 284 -8.98 -14.86 0.60
CA VAL A 284 -8.17 -13.74 1.14
C VAL A 284 -7.11 -14.25 2.12
N ARG A 285 -7.46 -15.21 2.97
CA ARG A 285 -6.57 -15.83 3.96
C ARG A 285 -5.69 -16.95 3.40
N HIS A 286 -5.90 -17.40 2.17
CA HIS A 286 -5.06 -18.40 1.52
C HIS A 286 -3.73 -17.78 1.04
N ALA A 287 -2.80 -17.65 1.99
CA ALA A 287 -1.50 -17.03 1.78
C ALA A 287 -0.54 -17.95 1.01
N LEU A 288 0.13 -17.42 -0.01
CA LEU A 288 1.27 -18.09 -0.64
C LEU A 288 2.59 -17.57 -0.04
N PRO A 289 3.61 -18.40 0.21
CA PRO A 289 4.84 -17.97 0.88
C PRO A 289 5.53 -16.77 0.20
N VAL A 290 6.03 -15.86 1.03
CA VAL A 290 6.95 -14.76 0.67
C VAL A 290 8.36 -15.10 1.17
N ASN A 291 8.45 -15.52 2.43
CA ASN A 291 9.64 -16.06 3.08
C ASN A 291 9.21 -17.17 4.07
N GLU A 292 10.06 -17.53 5.04
CA GLU A 292 9.78 -18.58 6.03
C GLU A 292 8.80 -18.18 7.15
N HIS A 293 8.62 -16.87 7.39
CA HIS A 293 7.78 -16.31 8.47
C HIS A 293 6.49 -15.66 7.98
N LEU A 294 6.33 -15.49 6.66
CA LEU A 294 5.28 -14.70 6.07
C LEU A 294 4.81 -15.25 4.71
N GLY A 295 3.50 -15.34 4.54
CA GLY A 295 2.81 -15.45 3.25
C GLY A 295 2.10 -14.16 2.85
N TYR A 296 1.64 -14.10 1.60
CA TYR A 296 0.77 -13.02 1.11
C TYR A 296 -0.50 -13.61 0.50
N GLY A 297 -1.64 -13.14 1.01
CA GLY A 297 -2.97 -13.52 0.55
C GLY A 297 -3.50 -12.54 -0.50
N LEU A 298 -4.79 -12.20 -0.44
CA LEU A 298 -5.37 -11.17 -1.31
C LEU A 298 -5.27 -9.81 -0.62
N GLY A 299 -4.18 -9.08 -0.88
CA GLY A 299 -3.93 -7.74 -0.35
C GLY A 299 -3.47 -7.64 1.10
N TRP A 300 -3.09 -8.76 1.71
CA TRP A 300 -2.61 -8.81 3.10
C TRP A 300 -1.39 -9.72 3.23
N CYS A 301 -0.49 -9.35 4.13
CA CYS A 301 0.52 -10.26 4.68
C CYS A 301 -0.13 -11.13 5.76
N LEU A 302 0.29 -12.38 5.89
CA LEU A 302 -0.16 -13.31 6.91
C LEU A 302 1.05 -14.06 7.49
N SER A 303 1.13 -14.18 8.81
CA SER A 303 2.19 -14.95 9.49
C SER A 303 2.19 -16.44 9.10
N SER A 304 3.35 -17.09 9.21
CA SER A 304 3.50 -18.55 9.14
C SER A 304 4.32 -19.09 10.32
N GLY A 305 4.03 -20.33 10.71
CA GLY A 305 4.66 -21.03 11.85
C GLY A 305 3.67 -21.31 12.99
N ASP A 306 4.19 -21.71 14.16
CA ASP A 306 3.40 -22.20 15.31
C ASP A 306 2.77 -21.08 16.17
N GLY A 307 2.72 -19.85 15.66
CA GLY A 307 2.12 -18.69 16.34
C GLY A 307 0.63 -18.46 15.99
N PRO A 308 -0.01 -17.44 16.57
CA PRO A 308 -1.32 -16.99 16.10
C PRO A 308 -1.25 -16.49 14.65
N LEU A 309 -2.37 -16.54 13.93
CA LEU A 309 -2.46 -15.89 12.63
C LEU A 309 -2.44 -14.38 12.83
N VAL A 310 -1.40 -13.74 12.33
CA VAL A 310 -1.27 -12.27 12.33
C VAL A 310 -1.41 -11.81 10.90
N GLN A 311 -2.53 -11.13 10.64
CA GLN A 311 -2.80 -10.48 9.37
C GLN A 311 -2.29 -9.03 9.45
N SER A 312 -1.58 -8.57 8.42
CA SER A 312 -0.91 -7.27 8.49
C SER A 312 -0.71 -6.61 7.13
N HIS A 313 -0.63 -5.29 7.12
CA HIS A 313 -0.10 -4.54 6.00
C HIS A 313 0.59 -3.26 6.47
N GLY A 314 1.82 -3.04 6.00
CA GLY A 314 2.58 -1.81 6.20
C GLY A 314 2.38 -0.80 5.08
N GLY A 315 2.44 0.49 5.43
CA GLY A 315 2.43 1.63 4.51
C GLY A 315 3.71 2.44 4.65
N GLY A 316 4.27 2.86 3.53
CA GLY A 316 5.36 3.85 3.48
C GLY A 316 5.27 4.64 2.18
N GLY A 317 5.43 5.95 2.26
CA GLY A 317 5.39 6.88 1.14
C GLY A 317 5.93 8.26 1.54
N PRO A 318 5.86 9.26 0.65
CA PRO A 318 6.33 10.61 0.94
C PRO A 318 5.55 11.20 2.13
N GLY A 319 6.23 11.32 3.27
CA GLY A 319 5.69 11.83 4.53
C GLY A 319 4.61 10.97 5.17
N VAL A 320 4.61 9.67 4.89
CA VAL A 320 3.62 8.71 5.39
C VAL A 320 4.31 7.43 5.88
N ALA A 321 4.03 7.04 7.12
CA ALA A 321 4.27 5.68 7.60
C ALA A 321 3.04 5.17 8.36
N ALA A 322 2.53 4.03 7.91
CA ALA A 322 1.29 3.44 8.43
C ALA A 322 1.49 1.95 8.72
N MET A 323 0.68 1.39 9.61
CA MET A 323 0.53 -0.04 9.82
C MET A 323 -0.90 -0.38 10.22
N ALA A 324 -1.45 -1.44 9.65
CA ALA A 324 -2.60 -2.16 10.19
C ALA A 324 -2.20 -3.60 10.52
N VAL A 325 -2.64 -4.10 11.68
CA VAL A 325 -2.45 -5.48 12.15
C VAL A 325 -3.78 -5.99 12.69
N ALA A 326 -4.10 -7.26 12.44
CA ALA A 326 -5.24 -7.97 13.01
C ALA A 326 -4.81 -9.37 13.45
N VAL A 327 -5.38 -9.85 14.56
CA VAL A 327 -5.23 -11.20 15.10
C VAL A 327 -6.63 -11.82 15.17
N PRO A 328 -7.10 -12.49 14.09
CA PRO A 328 -8.50 -12.87 13.93
C PRO A 328 -9.04 -13.76 15.06
N GLU A 329 -8.24 -14.71 15.55
CA GLU A 329 -8.61 -15.64 16.63
C GLU A 329 -8.89 -14.90 17.95
N ARG A 330 -8.24 -13.76 18.16
CA ARG A 330 -8.43 -12.90 19.34
C ARG A 330 -9.49 -11.80 19.12
N ARG A 331 -9.98 -11.64 17.88
CA ARG A 331 -10.83 -10.49 17.46
C ARG A 331 -10.20 -9.15 17.85
N LEU A 332 -8.88 -9.06 17.66
CA LEU A 332 -8.07 -7.91 18.04
C LEU A 332 -7.46 -7.28 16.78
N SER A 333 -7.34 -5.97 16.74
CA SER A 333 -6.68 -5.24 15.66
C SER A 333 -6.05 -3.95 16.15
N VAL A 334 -4.89 -3.60 15.60
CA VAL A 334 -4.08 -2.43 15.96
C VAL A 334 -3.78 -1.61 14.71
N ALA A 335 -3.90 -0.30 14.82
CA ALA A 335 -3.48 0.66 13.80
C ALA A 335 -2.49 1.66 14.40
N VAL A 336 -1.38 1.91 13.70
CA VAL A 336 -0.39 2.95 14.07
C VAL A 336 -0.06 3.77 12.83
N LEU A 337 -0.37 5.06 12.88
CA LEU A 337 -0.30 6.00 11.76
C LEU A 337 0.57 7.20 12.14
N THR A 338 1.55 7.55 11.31
CA THR A 338 2.38 8.75 11.48
C THR A 338 2.48 9.56 10.19
N ASN A 339 2.75 10.85 10.34
CA ASN A 339 2.88 11.81 9.24
C ASN A 339 4.35 12.13 8.89
N CYS A 340 5.23 11.14 8.97
CA CYS A 340 6.65 11.26 8.66
C CYS A 340 7.11 10.10 7.75
N THR A 341 8.04 10.35 6.82
CA THR A 341 8.61 9.30 5.95
C THR A 341 9.39 8.26 6.75
N ASN A 342 10.08 8.69 7.82
CA ASN A 342 10.84 7.82 8.70
C ASN A 342 9.92 6.92 9.51
N LYS A 343 10.00 5.61 9.25
CA LYS A 343 9.14 4.60 9.88
C LYS A 343 9.50 4.27 11.33
N ALA A 344 10.68 4.69 11.82
CA ALA A 344 11.22 4.27 13.11
C ALA A 344 10.27 4.52 14.30
N ALA A 345 9.64 5.71 14.38
CA ALA A 345 8.68 6.02 15.44
C ALA A 345 7.45 5.10 15.39
N ARG A 346 6.86 4.92 14.20
CA ARG A 346 5.73 4.01 13.98
C ARG A 346 6.09 2.59 14.40
N ASP A 347 7.26 2.09 13.98
CA ASP A 347 7.69 0.72 14.26
C ASP A 347 7.95 0.49 15.75
N ALA A 348 8.64 1.41 16.44
CA ALA A 348 8.84 1.30 17.88
C ALA A 348 7.51 1.28 18.65
N ILE A 349 6.58 2.19 18.31
CA ILE A 349 5.26 2.29 18.95
C ILE A 349 4.41 1.05 18.66
N LEU A 350 4.43 0.54 17.43
CA LEU A 350 3.74 -0.69 17.07
C LEU A 350 4.29 -1.90 17.84
N GLN A 351 5.62 -2.06 17.92
CA GLN A 351 6.21 -3.18 18.66
C GLN A 351 5.93 -3.11 20.16
N TYR A 352 5.89 -1.90 20.75
CA TYR A 352 5.45 -1.71 22.13
C TYR A 352 3.99 -2.16 22.31
N VAL A 353 3.05 -1.69 21.48
CA VAL A 353 1.63 -2.06 21.58
C VAL A 353 1.39 -3.56 21.32
N LEU A 354 2.08 -4.16 20.35
CA LEU A 354 1.95 -5.60 20.07
C LEU A 354 2.65 -6.48 21.12
N GLY A 355 3.71 -5.98 21.76
CA GLY A 355 4.41 -6.70 22.83
C GLY A 355 3.51 -6.96 24.04
N GLU A 356 2.70 -5.97 24.42
CA GLU A 356 1.71 -6.11 25.51
C GLU A 356 0.47 -6.93 25.07
N LEU A 357 -0.10 -6.63 23.90
CA LEU A 357 -1.40 -7.19 23.49
C LEU A 357 -1.33 -8.56 22.80
N VAL A 358 -0.17 -8.94 22.24
CA VAL A 358 0.00 -10.17 21.45
C VAL A 358 1.23 -10.95 21.93
N PRO A 359 1.13 -11.68 23.05
CA PRO A 359 2.22 -12.51 23.55
C PRO A 359 2.73 -13.51 22.50
N GLY A 360 4.05 -13.54 22.29
CA GLY A 360 4.69 -14.35 21.26
C GLY A 360 4.75 -13.71 19.85
N HIS A 361 4.36 -12.44 19.72
CA HIS A 361 4.53 -11.67 18.49
C HIS A 361 6.03 -11.53 18.07
N SER A 362 6.29 -11.56 16.77
CA SER A 362 7.61 -11.25 16.17
C SER A 362 7.46 -10.19 15.09
N ALA A 363 8.35 -9.21 15.04
CA ALA A 363 8.36 -8.20 13.98
C ALA A 363 8.49 -8.82 12.57
N GLU A 364 9.12 -9.99 12.46
CA GLU A 364 9.32 -10.74 11.20
C GLU A 364 8.02 -11.36 10.67
N SER A 365 7.00 -11.56 11.53
CA SER A 365 5.70 -12.14 11.16
C SER A 365 4.67 -11.11 10.67
N ILE A 366 5.03 -9.82 10.58
CA ILE A 366 4.11 -8.74 10.15
C ILE A 366 4.60 -7.85 9.00
N THR A 367 5.88 -7.89 8.64
CA THR A 367 6.41 -7.10 7.52
C THR A 367 7.31 -7.96 6.65
N PRO A 368 7.08 -8.06 5.33
CA PRO A 368 7.95 -8.83 4.45
C PRO A 368 9.33 -8.19 4.35
N THR A 369 10.34 -8.93 4.79
CA THR A 369 11.76 -8.61 4.61
C THR A 369 12.22 -9.10 3.23
N PHE A 370 12.38 -8.16 2.28
CA PHE A 370 12.76 -8.49 0.90
C PHE A 370 14.28 -8.62 0.67
N THR A 371 15.09 -8.09 1.59
CA THR A 371 16.54 -8.16 1.54
C THR A 371 17.04 -9.41 2.25
N GLY A 372 17.30 -10.48 1.51
CA GLY A 372 18.18 -11.55 2.01
C GLY A 372 19.58 -10.99 2.27
N SER A 373 20.25 -11.49 3.32
CA SER A 373 21.58 -11.01 3.75
C SER A 373 22.57 -10.90 2.57
N PRO A 374 23.26 -9.75 2.39
CA PRO A 374 24.25 -9.60 1.32
C PRO A 374 25.34 -10.66 1.43
N ARG A 375 25.46 -11.49 0.40
CA ARG A 375 26.55 -12.47 0.23
C ARG A 375 27.58 -11.95 -0.79
N PRO A 376 28.82 -12.45 -0.74
CA PRO A 376 29.76 -12.33 -1.85
C PRO A 376 29.15 -12.66 -3.21
N MET A 377 29.33 -11.76 -4.18
CA MET A 377 29.10 -12.08 -5.59
C MET A 377 30.08 -13.17 -6.05
N THR A 378 29.58 -14.12 -6.84
CA THR A 378 30.32 -15.29 -7.34
C THR A 378 30.40 -15.35 -8.87
N LEU A 379 29.97 -14.30 -9.58
CA LEU A 379 30.12 -14.21 -11.03
C LEU A 379 31.61 -14.17 -11.42
N PRO A 380 31.99 -14.85 -12.53
CA PRO A 380 33.37 -14.81 -13.02
C PRO A 380 33.73 -13.42 -13.56
N GLU A 381 35.02 -13.08 -13.48
CA GLU A 381 35.56 -11.92 -14.18
C GLU A 381 35.34 -12.06 -15.69
N GLY A 382 34.94 -10.96 -16.34
CA GLY A 382 34.54 -10.98 -17.75
C GLY A 382 33.68 -9.80 -18.13
N GLU A 383 33.38 -9.68 -19.42
CA GLU A 383 32.51 -8.65 -19.97
C GLU A 383 31.17 -9.25 -20.43
N TRP A 384 30.10 -8.50 -20.18
CA TRP A 384 28.72 -8.86 -20.51
C TRP A 384 28.11 -7.70 -21.30
N THR A 385 27.46 -7.98 -22.42
CA THR A 385 26.79 -6.96 -23.25
C THR A 385 25.30 -7.25 -23.32
N GLY A 386 24.48 -6.19 -23.33
CA GLY A 386 23.05 -6.36 -23.19
C GLY A 386 22.25 -5.08 -23.35
N ARG A 387 21.00 -5.14 -22.87
CA ARG A 387 20.03 -4.04 -22.95
C ARG A 387 19.10 -3.99 -21.75
N ILE A 388 18.69 -2.78 -21.40
CA ILE A 388 17.57 -2.47 -20.52
C ILE A 388 16.38 -2.15 -21.43
N SER A 389 15.28 -2.87 -21.28
CA SER A 389 14.05 -2.68 -22.05
C SER A 389 13.20 -1.60 -21.38
N ALA A 390 13.37 -0.34 -21.81
CA ALA A 390 12.59 0.78 -21.30
C ALA A 390 11.41 1.12 -22.22
N PRO A 391 10.30 1.70 -21.69
CA PRO A 391 9.10 1.97 -22.47
C PRO A 391 9.32 2.71 -23.79
N GLU A 392 10.26 3.66 -23.86
CA GLU A 392 10.51 4.42 -25.09
C GLU A 392 11.53 3.78 -26.04
N ARG A 393 12.40 2.89 -25.55
CA ARG A 393 13.43 2.18 -26.33
C ARG A 393 14.22 1.16 -25.50
N GLU A 394 14.82 0.19 -26.19
CA GLU A 394 15.95 -0.56 -25.65
C GLU A 394 17.16 0.38 -25.42
N VAL A 395 17.79 0.29 -24.26
CA VAL A 395 19.00 1.04 -23.90
C VAL A 395 20.18 0.06 -23.78
N PRO A 396 21.19 0.10 -24.68
CA PRO A 396 22.33 -0.80 -24.62
C PRO A 396 23.27 -0.47 -23.45
N LEU A 397 23.84 -1.52 -22.86
CA LEU A 397 24.84 -1.43 -21.79
C LEU A 397 25.93 -2.50 -21.94
N THR A 398 27.08 -2.20 -21.35
CA THR A 398 28.17 -3.16 -21.11
C THR A 398 28.44 -3.21 -19.61
N LEU A 399 28.52 -4.41 -19.05
CA LEU A 399 28.82 -4.67 -17.65
C LEU A 399 30.09 -5.52 -17.57
N ARG A 400 31.09 -5.05 -16.85
CA ARG A 400 32.36 -5.77 -16.67
C ARG A 400 32.56 -6.14 -15.20
N VAL A 401 32.69 -7.44 -14.96
CA VAL A 401 33.06 -8.00 -13.66
C VAL A 401 34.57 -7.86 -13.48
N LEU A 402 34.98 -7.17 -12.41
CA LEU A 402 36.37 -6.84 -12.12
C LEU A 402 36.85 -7.58 -10.84
N PRO A 403 38.19 -7.71 -10.66
CA PRO A 403 38.78 -8.18 -9.41
C PRO A 403 38.24 -7.45 -8.18
N GLY A 404 38.16 -8.14 -7.04
CA GLY A 404 37.71 -7.53 -5.78
C GLY A 404 36.22 -7.24 -5.69
N ARG A 405 35.38 -7.93 -6.49
CA ARG A 405 33.90 -7.81 -6.51
C ARG A 405 33.42 -6.41 -6.91
N GLN A 406 34.20 -5.72 -7.74
CA GLN A 406 33.77 -4.47 -8.37
C GLN A 406 33.07 -4.78 -9.70
N ILE A 407 32.09 -3.96 -10.06
CA ILE A 407 31.46 -3.96 -11.38
C ILE A 407 31.65 -2.59 -12.01
N GLU A 408 32.22 -2.54 -13.22
CA GLU A 408 32.12 -1.37 -14.09
C GLU A 408 30.86 -1.52 -14.96
N LEU A 409 29.96 -0.55 -14.90
CA LEU A 409 28.82 -0.41 -15.80
C LEU A 409 29.08 0.73 -16.78
N ARG A 410 28.85 0.48 -18.07
CA ARG A 410 28.89 1.47 -19.15
C ARG A 410 27.50 1.61 -19.76
N LEU A 411 26.98 2.84 -19.80
CA LEU A 411 25.64 3.16 -20.26
C LEU A 411 25.65 4.52 -20.96
N ALA A 412 25.16 4.58 -22.20
CA ALA A 412 24.97 5.83 -22.96
C ALA A 412 26.19 6.79 -22.99
N GLY A 413 27.41 6.23 -23.01
CA GLY A 413 28.66 7.01 -23.04
C GLY A 413 29.22 7.42 -21.66
N ALA A 414 28.49 7.17 -20.58
CA ALA A 414 28.98 7.29 -19.21
C ALA A 414 29.41 5.93 -18.65
N SER A 415 30.26 5.93 -17.62
CA SER A 415 30.62 4.73 -16.87
C SER A 415 30.79 5.00 -15.37
N ALA A 416 30.52 3.99 -14.55
CA ALA A 416 30.76 4.01 -13.11
C ALA A 416 31.21 2.62 -12.63
N THR A 417 32.14 2.61 -11.67
CA THR A 417 32.62 1.39 -11.02
C THR A 417 32.21 1.39 -9.55
N VAL A 418 31.52 0.33 -9.12
CA VAL A 418 30.95 0.22 -7.77
C VAL A 418 31.15 -1.18 -7.20
N PRO A 419 31.15 -1.35 -5.86
CA PRO A 419 31.06 -2.67 -5.25
C PRO A 419 29.72 -3.33 -5.59
N ALA A 420 29.77 -4.62 -5.93
CA ALA A 420 28.59 -5.44 -6.10
C ALA A 420 28.47 -6.53 -5.03
N SER A 421 27.23 -6.91 -4.77
CA SER A 421 26.84 -7.96 -3.84
C SER A 421 26.00 -9.01 -4.57
N ALA A 422 25.70 -10.11 -3.89
CA ALA A 422 24.64 -11.03 -4.27
C ALA A 422 23.73 -11.27 -3.05
N SER A 423 22.61 -11.94 -3.25
CA SER A 423 21.66 -12.32 -2.18
C SER A 423 21.04 -13.68 -2.48
N ALA A 424 20.01 -14.09 -1.73
CA ALA A 424 19.17 -15.23 -2.11
C ALA A 424 18.36 -14.96 -3.39
N SER A 425 18.07 -13.69 -3.70
CA SER A 425 17.24 -13.28 -4.83
C SER A 425 18.01 -12.91 -6.09
N TRP A 426 19.31 -12.58 -5.98
CA TRP A 426 20.13 -12.03 -7.05
C TRP A 426 21.56 -12.58 -7.00
N ASP A 427 22.17 -12.85 -8.17
CA ASP A 427 23.60 -13.19 -8.30
C ASP A 427 24.49 -11.96 -8.51
N LEU A 428 23.89 -10.85 -8.94
CA LEU A 428 24.47 -9.51 -8.94
C LEU A 428 23.43 -8.51 -8.47
N HIS A 429 23.79 -7.72 -7.47
CA HIS A 429 23.06 -6.56 -7.00
C HIS A 429 24.03 -5.38 -6.77
N ALA A 430 23.79 -4.28 -7.48
CA ALA A 430 24.64 -3.09 -7.45
C ALA A 430 23.84 -1.81 -7.78
N SER A 431 24.23 -0.70 -7.16
CA SER A 431 23.67 0.64 -7.42
C SER A 431 24.76 1.56 -7.98
N PHE A 432 24.44 2.27 -9.06
CA PHE A 432 25.36 3.10 -9.81
C PHE A 432 24.87 4.56 -9.80
N PRO A 433 25.78 5.55 -9.65
CA PRO A 433 25.47 6.98 -9.83
C PRO A 433 25.39 7.32 -11.34
N LEU A 434 24.51 6.63 -12.06
CA LEU A 434 24.30 6.74 -13.50
C LEU A 434 22.83 6.97 -13.79
N GLN A 435 22.52 8.00 -14.59
CA GLN A 435 21.17 8.31 -15.01
C GLN A 435 20.74 7.39 -16.17
N LEU A 436 19.65 6.63 -16.00
CA LEU A 436 18.99 5.98 -17.14
C LEU A 436 18.50 7.06 -18.13
N PRO A 437 18.84 7.00 -19.43
CA PRO A 437 18.71 8.14 -20.34
C PRO A 437 17.29 8.32 -20.94
N THR A 438 16.24 7.81 -20.29
CA THR A 438 14.84 7.92 -20.72
C THR A 438 14.23 9.27 -20.31
N ALA A 439 13.00 9.56 -20.73
CA ALA A 439 12.30 10.79 -20.31
C ALA A 439 11.81 10.66 -18.86
N ASP A 440 11.11 9.57 -18.56
CA ASP A 440 10.49 9.36 -17.23
C ASP A 440 11.57 9.18 -16.12
N ALA A 441 12.73 8.57 -16.42
CA ALA A 441 13.81 8.42 -15.44
C ALA A 441 14.52 9.72 -15.07
N ARG A 442 14.44 10.77 -15.90
CA ARG A 442 15.01 12.08 -15.54
C ARG A 442 14.18 12.79 -14.47
N ILE A 443 12.96 12.31 -14.20
CA ILE A 443 12.07 12.84 -13.18
C ILE A 443 12.51 12.26 -11.82
N ASN A 444 13.31 13.04 -11.10
CA ASN A 444 13.79 12.77 -9.74
C ASN A 444 14.29 11.33 -9.49
N SER A 445 14.97 10.70 -10.46
CA SER A 445 15.43 9.30 -10.38
C SER A 445 16.89 9.16 -10.87
N PRO A 446 17.87 9.73 -10.14
CA PRO A 446 19.26 9.88 -10.61
C PRO A 446 20.13 8.64 -10.50
N GLU A 447 19.72 7.63 -9.72
CA GLU A 447 20.46 6.38 -9.53
C GLU A 447 19.96 5.27 -10.47
N LEU A 448 20.87 4.39 -10.88
CA LEU A 448 20.55 3.16 -11.61
C LEU A 448 20.93 1.94 -10.77
N GLY A 449 19.96 1.13 -10.40
CA GLY A 449 20.15 -0.17 -9.75
C GLY A 449 20.10 -1.31 -10.75
N LEU A 450 20.87 -2.36 -10.51
CA LEU A 450 20.76 -3.64 -11.22
C LEU A 450 20.54 -4.77 -10.20
N GLY A 451 19.54 -5.62 -10.45
CA GLY A 451 19.34 -6.90 -9.79
C GLY A 451 19.24 -8.00 -10.84
N LEU A 452 20.25 -8.87 -10.93
CA LEU A 452 20.39 -9.86 -12.01
C LEU A 452 20.67 -11.27 -11.46
N ARG A 453 20.19 -12.28 -12.18
CA ARG A 453 20.45 -13.71 -11.95
C ARG A 453 21.20 -14.30 -13.13
N LEU A 454 22.04 -15.29 -12.89
CA LEU A 454 22.69 -16.05 -13.96
C LEU A 454 21.82 -17.26 -14.34
N GLU A 455 21.03 -17.11 -15.41
CA GLU A 455 20.12 -18.15 -15.90
C GLU A 455 20.52 -18.59 -17.31
N ALA A 456 20.75 -19.90 -17.51
CA ALA A 456 21.15 -20.49 -18.79
C ALA A 456 22.36 -19.83 -19.50
N GLY A 457 23.28 -19.23 -18.73
CA GLY A 457 24.47 -18.55 -19.26
C GLY A 457 24.26 -17.07 -19.62
N ALA A 458 23.07 -16.51 -19.40
CA ALA A 458 22.79 -15.08 -19.52
C ALA A 458 22.51 -14.46 -18.14
N LEU A 459 22.81 -13.16 -17.99
CA LEU A 459 22.35 -12.38 -16.85
C LEU A 459 20.97 -11.80 -17.16
N THR A 460 19.94 -12.20 -16.41
CA THR A 460 18.56 -11.73 -16.58
C THR A 460 17.99 -11.20 -15.27
N GLY A 461 17.22 -10.13 -15.34
CA GLY A 461 16.57 -9.56 -14.16
C GLY A 461 16.05 -8.16 -14.41
N GLU A 462 16.32 -7.26 -13.47
CA GLU A 462 15.71 -5.94 -13.38
C GLU A 462 16.77 -4.85 -13.33
N ALA A 463 16.47 -3.73 -14.00
CA ALA A 463 17.15 -2.46 -13.82
C ALA A 463 16.16 -1.44 -13.28
N HIS A 464 16.61 -0.59 -12.35
CA HIS A 464 15.76 0.37 -11.66
C HIS A 464 16.34 1.77 -11.82
N ALA A 465 15.59 2.71 -12.40
CA ALA A 465 15.91 4.13 -12.26
C ALA A 465 15.17 4.65 -11.02
N TYR A 466 15.89 5.16 -10.02
CA TYR A 466 15.27 5.53 -8.74
C TYR A 466 16.03 6.63 -7.98
N LYS A 467 15.44 7.06 -6.85
CA LYS A 467 16.10 7.85 -5.80
C LYS A 467 15.86 7.24 -4.42
N ASN A 468 16.91 7.06 -3.64
CA ASN A 468 16.79 6.57 -2.27
C ASN A 468 16.45 7.72 -1.30
N GLY A 469 15.31 7.61 -0.61
CA GLY A 469 14.90 8.52 0.45
C GLY A 469 14.48 9.91 -0.02
N ASP A 470 14.27 10.80 0.95
CA ASP A 470 13.68 12.13 0.75
C ASP A 470 14.46 13.28 1.39
N THR A 471 15.69 13.04 1.85
CA THR A 471 16.55 14.02 2.52
C THR A 471 16.80 15.28 1.68
N GLU A 472 16.72 15.18 0.36
CA GLU A 472 16.85 16.33 -0.56
C GLU A 472 15.52 17.09 -0.80
N GLY A 473 14.40 16.61 -0.25
CA GLY A 473 13.11 17.32 -0.16
C GLY A 473 11.92 16.58 -0.72
N ARG A 474 12.14 15.59 -1.58
CA ARG A 474 11.08 14.76 -2.18
C ARG A 474 11.59 13.35 -2.43
N LEU A 475 10.77 12.36 -2.10
CA LEU A 475 10.94 11.00 -2.56
C LEU A 475 10.88 10.98 -4.10
N GLY A 476 11.83 10.29 -4.74
CA GLY A 476 11.83 10.13 -6.19
C GLY A 476 10.90 9.03 -6.67
N ASN A 477 10.94 8.80 -7.98
CA ASN A 477 10.25 7.65 -8.55
C ASN A 477 11.12 6.39 -8.37
N PHE A 478 10.56 5.23 -8.69
CA PHE A 478 11.24 3.96 -8.78
C PHE A 478 10.66 3.23 -9.99
N LEU A 479 11.41 3.28 -11.08
CA LEU A 479 10.98 2.86 -12.41
C LEU A 479 11.74 1.60 -12.77
N SER A 480 11.06 0.45 -12.80
CA SER A 480 11.69 -0.83 -13.08
C SER A 480 11.54 -1.24 -14.53
N HIS A 481 12.57 -1.91 -15.03
CA HIS A 481 12.75 -2.29 -16.42
C HIS A 481 13.32 -3.71 -16.50
N PRO A 482 12.85 -4.56 -17.41
CA PRO A 482 13.54 -5.81 -17.73
C PRO A 482 14.97 -5.52 -18.21
N CYS A 483 15.93 -6.31 -17.75
CA CYS A 483 17.33 -6.22 -18.13
C CYS A 483 17.85 -7.59 -18.54
N THR A 484 18.65 -7.66 -19.62
CA THR A 484 19.27 -8.90 -20.09
C THR A 484 20.64 -8.62 -20.71
N LEU A 485 21.64 -9.39 -20.28
CA LEU A 485 23.00 -9.39 -20.84
C LEU A 485 23.47 -10.82 -21.13
N ALA A 486 24.29 -10.98 -22.16
CA ALA A 486 25.03 -12.20 -22.47
C ALA A 486 26.55 -11.95 -22.31
N PRO A 487 27.36 -13.01 -22.13
CA PRO A 487 28.82 -12.87 -22.23
C PRO A 487 29.21 -12.25 -23.57
N ALA A 488 30.21 -11.36 -23.55
CA ALA A 488 30.73 -10.67 -24.74
C ALA A 488 31.62 -11.57 -25.64
#